data_AF-A0A1Y3AD18-F1
#
_entry.id   AF-A0A1Y3AD18-F1
#
_cell.length_a   1.000
_cell.length_b   1.000
_cell.length_c   1.000
_cell.angle_alpha   90.00
_cell.angle_beta   90.00
_cell.angle_gamma   90.00
#
_symmetry.space_group_name_H-M   'P 1'
#
loop_
_entity.id
_entity.type
_entity.pdbx_description
1 polymer ?
#
loop_
_entity_poly.entity_id
_entity_poly.type
_entity_poly.pdbx_seq_one_letter_code
_entity_poly.pdbx_strand_id
1 'polypeptide(L)' 'MKGEYAADWRDAPDDPDPADLGYEAVELDMIGTTTDGSHRVLVLPTDEEMLADDAFLIADEGSIRDLPAMI' A
#
# COMPACT_ATOMS: atom_id res chain seq x y z
N MET A 1 -5.92 -24.70 26.75
CA MET A 1 -5.98 -24.31 25.32
C MET A 1 -7.06 -23.27 25.18
N LYS A 2 -6.69 -22.00 24.97
CA LYS A 2 -7.64 -20.92 24.69
C LYS A 2 -7.90 -20.97 23.18
N GLY A 3 -9.07 -21.43 22.77
CA GLY A 3 -9.53 -21.21 21.40
C GLY A 3 -9.93 -19.75 21.31
N GLU A 4 -9.10 -18.93 20.68
CA GLU A 4 -9.48 -17.58 20.31
C GLU A 4 -10.69 -17.68 19.38
N TYR A 5 -11.77 -16.99 19.73
CA TYR A 5 -12.97 -16.93 18.92
C TYR A 5 -12.57 -16.26 17.60
N ALA A 6 -12.51 -17.04 16.52
CA ALA A 6 -12.50 -16.45 15.18
C ALA A 6 -13.77 -15.61 15.07
N ALA A 7 -13.64 -14.29 15.03
CA ALA A 7 -14.75 -13.39 14.80
C ALA A 7 -15.47 -13.82 13.52
N ASP A 8 -16.82 -13.77 13.50
CA ASP A 8 -17.58 -14.08 12.29
C ASP A 8 -17.20 -13.01 11.26
N TRP A 9 -16.63 -13.42 10.13
CA TRP A 9 -16.18 -12.52 9.06
C TRP A 9 -17.29 -11.62 8.53
N ARG A 10 -18.57 -11.99 8.78
CA ARG A 10 -19.74 -11.18 8.43
C ARG A 10 -19.94 -9.95 9.30
N ASP A 11 -19.37 -9.95 10.50
CA ASP A 11 -19.44 -8.85 11.46
C ASP A 11 -18.21 -7.92 11.36
N ALA A 12 -17.24 -8.27 10.50
CA ALA A 12 -16.10 -7.41 10.22
C ALA A 12 -16.55 -6.15 9.46
N PRO A 13 -15.93 -4.98 9.71
CA PRO A 13 -16.18 -3.79 8.92
C PRO A 13 -15.87 -4.04 7.43
N ASP A 14 -16.65 -3.44 6.53
CA ASP A 14 -16.36 -3.45 5.09
C ASP A 14 -15.04 -2.73 4.78
N ASP A 15 -14.65 -1.77 5.62
CA ASP A 15 -13.40 -1.02 5.56
C ASP A 15 -12.69 -1.13 6.92
N PRO A 16 -11.99 -2.25 7.18
CA PRO A 16 -11.28 -2.45 8.44
C PRO A 16 -10.04 -1.56 8.49
N ASP A 17 -9.70 -1.07 9.68
CA ASP A 17 -8.42 -0.40 9.88
C ASP A 17 -7.28 -1.40 9.61
N PRO A 18 -6.29 -1.09 8.77
CA PRO A 18 -5.15 -1.95 8.52
C PRO A 18 -4.44 -2.44 9.80
N ALA A 19 -4.41 -1.61 10.85
CA ALA A 19 -3.81 -1.96 12.13
C ALA A 19 -4.54 -3.13 12.82
N ASP A 20 -5.87 -3.23 12.68
CA ASP A 20 -6.66 -4.34 13.23
C ASP A 20 -6.36 -5.67 12.52
N LEU A 21 -5.81 -5.61 11.30
CA LEU A 21 -5.37 -6.75 10.52
C LEU A 21 -3.88 -7.10 10.73
N GLY A 22 -3.18 -6.34 11.57
CA GLY A 22 -1.75 -6.50 11.81
C GLY A 22 -0.86 -5.97 10.67
N TYR A 23 -1.41 -5.14 9.78
CA TYR A 23 -0.62 -4.41 8.82
C TYR A 23 -0.03 -3.15 9.47
N GLU A 24 1.20 -2.84 9.11
CA GLU A 24 1.86 -1.60 9.49
C GLU A 24 1.90 -0.66 8.27
N ALA A 25 1.55 0.60 8.48
CA ALA A 25 1.64 1.61 7.43
C ALA A 25 3.12 1.92 7.17
N VAL A 26 3.50 1.89 5.90
CA VAL A 26 4.83 2.28 5.44
C VAL A 26 4.75 3.62 4.73
N GLU A 27 5.76 4.47 4.92
CA GLU A 27 5.90 5.68 4.13
C GLU A 27 6.41 5.34 2.72
N LEU A 28 5.77 5.91 1.71
CA LEU A 28 6.11 5.70 0.31
C LEU A 28 6.54 7.03 -0.31
N ASP A 29 7.60 6.96 -1.12
CA ASP A 29 8.03 8.07 -1.99
C ASP A 29 7.61 7.79 -3.44
N MET A 30 7.29 8.86 -4.17
CA MET A 30 6.80 8.79 -5.55
C MET A 30 7.69 9.59 -6.49
N ILE A 31 8.34 8.88 -7.41
CA ILE A 31 9.29 9.47 -8.35
C ILE A 31 8.74 9.37 -9.76
N GLY A 32 8.45 10.51 -10.38
CA GLY A 32 8.10 10.59 -11.79
C GLY A 32 9.34 10.39 -12.68
N THR A 33 9.23 9.48 -13.65
CA THR A 33 10.26 9.24 -14.66
C THR A 33 9.67 9.15 -16.07
N THR A 34 10.49 9.34 -17.08
CA THR A 34 10.12 9.08 -18.48
C THR A 34 11.02 7.98 -19.01
N THR A 35 10.42 6.88 -19.47
CA THR A 35 11.16 5.75 -20.05
C THR A 35 10.47 5.35 -21.35
N ASP A 36 11.27 5.18 -22.42
CA ASP A 36 10.78 4.82 -23.75
C ASP A 36 9.65 5.72 -24.29
N GLY A 37 9.70 7.02 -23.92
CA GLY A 37 8.72 8.03 -24.34
C GLY A 37 7.39 7.99 -23.58
N SER A 38 7.26 7.14 -22.55
CA SER A 38 6.07 7.06 -21.69
C SER A 38 6.39 7.58 -20.28
N HIS A 39 5.45 8.34 -19.71
CA HIS A 39 5.53 8.81 -18.33
C HIS A 39 5.18 7.67 -17.37
N ARG A 40 6.07 7.41 -16.42
CA ARG A 40 5.90 6.38 -15.39
C ARG A 40 6.14 6.97 -14.03
N VAL A 41 5.54 6.36 -13.03
CA VAL A 41 5.75 6.71 -11.63
C VAL A 41 6.29 5.49 -10.92
N LEU A 42 7.43 5.66 -10.27
CA LEU A 42 8.01 4.69 -9.37
C LEU A 42 7.51 4.99 -7.96
N VAL A 43 6.97 3.99 -7.30
CA VAL A 43 6.54 4.06 -5.90
C VAL A 43 7.50 3.21 -5.09
N LEU A 44 8.25 3.84 -4.21
CA LEU A 44 9.31 3.21 -3.42
C LEU A 44 8.96 3.29 -1.94
N PRO A 45 9.13 2.21 -1.16
CA PRO A 45 9.13 2.32 0.28
C PRO A 45 10.34 3.14 0.73
N THR A 46 10.14 3.96 1.77
CA THR A 46 11.25 4.70 2.39
C THR A 46 12.18 3.78 3.18
N ASP A 47 11.70 2.59 3.54
CA ASP A 47 12.48 1.53 4.16
C ASP A 47 13.34 0.79 3.11
N GLU A 48 14.66 0.88 3.28
CA GLU A 48 15.64 0.26 2.39
C GLU A 48 15.59 -1.28 2.41
N GLU A 49 15.18 -1.90 3.52
CA GLU A 49 15.04 -3.37 3.60
C GLU A 49 13.87 -3.84 2.72
N MET A 50 12.75 -3.10 2.73
CA MET A 50 11.61 -3.38 1.86
C MET A 50 11.94 -3.18 0.39
N LEU A 51 12.74 -2.16 0.07
CA LEU A 51 13.21 -1.96 -1.30
C LEU A 51 14.09 -3.12 -1.79
N ALA A 52 14.92 -3.68 -0.90
CA ALA A 52 15.75 -4.84 -1.20
C ALA A 52 14.93 -6.13 -1.42
N ASP A 53 13.76 -6.22 -0.80
CA ASP A 53 12.79 -7.31 -0.99
C ASP A 53 11.86 -7.11 -2.20
N ASP A 54 12.26 -6.25 -3.16
CA ASP A 54 11.50 -5.92 -4.37
C ASP A 54 10.09 -5.35 -4.10
N ALA A 55 9.87 -4.72 -2.94
CA ALA A 55 8.58 -4.15 -2.55
C ALA A 55 8.31 -2.77 -3.18
N PHE A 56 8.50 -2.62 -4.49
CA PHE A 56 8.25 -1.39 -5.24
C PHE A 56 7.23 -1.58 -6.35
N LEU A 57 6.61 -0.47 -6.79
CA LEU A 57 5.67 -0.48 -7.91
C LEU A 57 6.12 0.47 -9.01
N ILE A 58 5.86 0.07 -10.26
CA ILE A 58 6.01 0.94 -11.43
C ILE A 58 4.63 1.04 -12.08
N ALA A 59 4.04 2.22 -12.04
CA ALA A 59 2.73 2.50 -12.61
C ALA A 59 2.84 3.47 -13.78
N ASP A 60 1.89 3.38 -14.70
CA ASP A 60 1.63 4.46 -15.66
C ASP A 60 1.04 5.65 -14.91
N GLU A 61 1.39 6.87 -15.32
CA GLU A 61 0.90 8.09 -14.68
C GLU A 61 -0.65 8.15 -14.68
N GLY A 62 -1.31 7.69 -15.74
CA GLY A 62 -2.77 7.67 -15.83
C GLY A 62 -3.45 6.63 -14.93
N SER A 63 -2.69 5.73 -14.31
CA SER A 63 -3.19 4.73 -13.36
C SER A 63 -3.12 5.21 -11.91
N ILE A 64 -2.45 6.32 -11.64
CA ILE A 64 -2.36 6.92 -10.31
C ILE A 64 -3.50 7.92 -10.14
N ARG A 65 -4.13 7.89 -8.96
CA ARG A 65 -5.15 8.84 -8.57
C ARG A 65 -4.86 9.35 -7.17
N ASP A 66 -4.71 10.67 -7.06
CA ASP A 66 -4.67 11.32 -5.75
C ASP A 66 -6.02 11.12 -5.05
N LEU A 67 -5.96 10.46 -3.90
CA LEU A 67 -7.12 10.34 -3.03
C LEU A 67 -7.20 11.61 -2.17
N PRO A 68 -8.41 12.20 -2.00
CA PRO A 68 -8.58 13.27 -1.04
C PRO A 68 -8.20 12.75 0.35
N ALA A 69 -7.49 13.55 1.13
CA ALA A 69 -7.18 13.21 2.51
C ALA A 69 -8.49 12.83 3.22
N MET A 70 -8.53 11.64 3.83
CA MET A 70 -9.64 11.23 4.69
C MET A 70 -9.79 12.30 5.79
N ILE A 71 -10.97 12.92 5.85
CA ILE A 71 -11.34 13.91 6.88
C ILE A 71 -11.85 13.18 8.12
#